data_AF-A0A6A4GPI4-F1
#
_entry.id   AF-A0A6A4GPI4-F1
#
_cell.length_a   1.000
_cell.length_b   1.000
_cell.length_c   1.000
_cell.angle_alpha   90.00
_cell.angle_beta   90.00
_cell.angle_gamma   90.00
#
_symmetry.space_group_name_H-M   'P 1'
#
loop_
_entity.id
_entity.type
_entity.pdbx_description
1 polymer ?
#
loop_
_entity_poly.entity_id
_entity_poly.type
_entity_poly.pdbx_seq_one_letter_code
_entity_poly.pdbx_strand_id
1 'polypeptide(L)'
;MRSSTLRRHLGLKHEFQYRQWCKANDFTSMIPKDVKIRKNAAEAAAASQTIIDDHAVPLPRKERVIPYSDELFQQAAIEWLIETDQPISALEHPRFREMIGIAACATNGVKIPNCKATRQSIIALFKKNLYDLWTQFAVSNFCCYMVLSAY
;
A
#
# COMPACT_ATOMS: atom_id res chain seq x y z
N MET A 1 16.56 -2.28 43.69
CA MET A 1 15.83 -2.85 44.86
C MET A 1 14.67 -3.70 44.36
N ARG A 2 14.68 -5.03 44.59
CA ARG A 2 13.61 -5.94 44.13
C ARG A 2 12.35 -5.77 45.02
N SER A 3 11.38 -5.01 44.55
CA SER A 3 10.09 -4.73 45.21
C SER A 3 9.09 -5.89 45.13
N SER A 4 9.43 -7.00 44.45
CA SER A 4 8.54 -8.17 44.28
C SER A 4 8.40 -9.04 45.53
N THR A 5 9.41 -9.10 46.39
CA THR A 5 9.43 -10.00 47.55
C THR A 5 8.48 -9.55 48.67
N LEU A 6 8.46 -8.24 48.97
CA LEU A 6 7.63 -7.67 50.04
C LEU A 6 6.13 -7.76 49.73
N ARG A 7 5.74 -7.46 48.48
CA ARG A 7 4.33 -7.56 48.05
C ARG A 7 3.82 -8.99 48.08
N ARG A 8 4.68 -9.97 47.78
CA ARG A 8 4.33 -11.40 47.89
C ARG A 8 4.21 -11.85 49.35
N HIS A 9 5.09 -11.37 50.24
CA HIS A 9 5.01 -11.66 51.67
C HIS A 9 3.73 -11.09 52.31
N LEU A 10 3.40 -9.84 52.00
CA LEU A 10 2.16 -9.19 52.44
C LEU A 10 0.93 -9.98 51.98
N GLY A 11 0.93 -10.46 50.73
CA GLY A 11 -0.15 -11.29 50.20
C GLY A 11 -0.26 -12.69 50.81
N LEU A 12 0.77 -13.20 51.50
CA LEU A 12 0.74 -14.53 52.12
C LEU A 12 0.38 -14.48 53.62
N LYS A 13 0.92 -13.49 54.35
CA LYS A 13 0.76 -13.42 55.82
C LYS A 13 -0.23 -12.37 56.30
N HIS A 14 -0.44 -11.30 55.54
CA HIS A 14 -1.17 -10.11 55.98
C HIS A 14 -2.19 -9.62 54.93
N GLU A 15 -2.69 -10.52 54.06
CA GLU A 15 -3.56 -10.19 52.91
C GLU A 15 -4.79 -9.36 53.35
N PHE A 16 -5.44 -9.77 54.44
CA PHE A 16 -6.66 -9.13 54.94
C PHE A 16 -6.39 -7.72 55.51
N GLN A 17 -5.43 -7.59 56.41
CA GLN A 17 -5.07 -6.31 57.04
C GLN A 17 -4.57 -5.30 56.02
N TYR A 18 -3.76 -5.75 55.05
CA TYR A 18 -3.26 -4.90 53.98
C TYR A 18 -4.38 -4.37 53.08
N ARG A 19 -5.35 -5.22 52.70
CA ARG A 19 -6.51 -4.77 51.92
C ARG A 19 -7.37 -3.76 52.67
N GLN A 20 -7.59 -3.95 53.98
CA GLN A 20 -8.32 -2.99 54.81
C GLN A 20 -7.59 -1.64 54.87
N TRP A 21 -6.27 -1.67 55.09
CA TRP A 21 -5.44 -0.47 55.07
C TRP A 21 -5.50 0.25 53.72
N CYS A 22 -5.39 -0.49 52.61
CA CYS A 22 -5.51 0.08 51.26
C CYS A 22 -6.86 0.78 51.07
N LYS A 23 -7.97 0.18 51.53
CA LYS A 23 -9.31 0.81 51.46
C LYS A 23 -9.41 2.06 52.34
N ALA A 24 -8.86 2.02 53.54
CA ALA A 24 -8.93 3.14 54.49
C ALA A 24 -8.07 4.35 54.06
N ASN A 25 -7.11 4.15 53.15
CA ASN A 25 -6.17 5.17 52.71
C ASN A 25 -6.29 5.46 51.19
N ASP A 26 -7.36 5.00 50.53
CA ASP A 26 -7.58 5.16 49.08
C ASP A 26 -6.44 4.65 48.17
N PHE A 27 -5.69 3.65 48.65
CA PHE A 27 -4.65 3.00 47.87
C PHE A 27 -5.17 1.79 47.10
N THR A 28 -4.67 1.65 45.87
CA THR A 28 -4.93 0.46 45.06
C THR A 28 -4.06 -0.70 45.52
N SER A 29 -4.67 -1.86 45.83
CA SER A 29 -3.91 -3.06 46.19
C SER A 29 -2.99 -3.54 45.06
N MET A 30 -1.71 -3.71 45.40
CA MET A 30 -0.64 -4.19 44.52
C MET A 30 -0.20 -5.63 44.85
N ILE A 31 -1.00 -6.36 45.63
CA ILE A 31 -0.77 -7.79 45.85
C ILE A 31 -0.93 -8.51 44.51
N PRO A 32 -0.04 -9.46 44.15
CA PRO A 32 -0.08 -10.14 42.84
C PRO A 32 -1.44 -10.74 42.47
N LYS A 33 -2.18 -11.26 43.45
CA LYS A 33 -3.53 -11.82 43.28
C LYS A 33 -4.52 -10.76 42.79
N ASP A 34 -4.52 -9.58 43.40
CA ASP A 34 -5.45 -8.47 43.06
C ASP A 34 -5.09 -7.84 41.70
N VAL A 35 -3.80 -7.77 41.39
CA VAL A 35 -3.32 -7.34 40.06
C VAL A 35 -3.79 -8.32 38.99
N LYS A 36 -3.68 -9.63 39.24
CA LYS A 36 -4.14 -10.66 38.29
C LYS A 36 -5.65 -10.59 38.05
N ILE A 37 -6.45 -10.44 39.12
CA ILE A 37 -7.91 -10.28 39.01
C ILE A 37 -8.26 -9.07 38.14
N ARG A 38 -7.61 -7.92 38.36
CA ARG A 38 -7.85 -6.72 37.55
C ARG A 38 -7.46 -6.89 36.09
N LYS A 39 -6.33 -7.54 35.81
CA LYS A 39 -5.93 -7.84 34.42
C LYS A 39 -6.94 -8.74 33.73
N ASN A 40 -7.36 -9.81 34.39
CA ASN A 40 -8.36 -10.72 33.84
C ASN A 40 -9.71 -10.01 33.59
N ALA A 41 -10.13 -9.12 34.50
CA ALA A 41 -11.35 -8.33 34.31
C ALA A 41 -11.24 -7.34 33.14
N ALA A 42 -10.07 -6.70 32.98
CA ALA A 42 -9.80 -5.82 31.84
C ALA A 42 -9.75 -6.59 30.51
N GLU A 43 -9.15 -7.78 30.51
CA GLU A 43 -9.14 -8.68 29.34
C GLU A 43 -10.55 -9.16 28.98
N ALA A 44 -11.39 -9.50 29.97
CA ALA A 44 -12.78 -9.87 29.76
C ALA A 44 -13.63 -8.69 29.21
N ALA A 45 -13.38 -7.47 29.69
CA ALA A 45 -14.01 -6.26 29.18
C ALA A 45 -13.54 -5.93 27.74
N ALA A 46 -12.24 -6.09 27.46
CA ALA A 46 -11.68 -5.87 26.12
C ALA A 46 -12.14 -6.92 25.10
N ALA A 47 -12.39 -8.17 25.52
CA ALA A 47 -12.99 -9.20 24.69
C ALA A 47 -14.43 -8.85 24.24
N SER A 48 -15.07 -7.88 24.90
CA SER A 48 -16.40 -7.36 24.58
C SER A 48 -16.32 -5.96 23.95
N GLN A 49 -15.45 -5.77 22.94
CA GLN A 49 -15.52 -4.58 22.09
C GLN A 49 -16.71 -4.73 21.12
N THR A 50 -17.88 -4.23 21.53
CA THR A 50 -19.12 -4.32 20.75
C THR A 50 -19.39 -3.11 19.85
N ILE A 51 -18.65 -2.01 20.01
CA ILE A 51 -18.99 -0.73 19.38
C ILE A 51 -17.78 -0.20 18.63
N ILE A 52 -17.87 -0.27 17.31
CA ILE A 52 -17.06 0.53 16.39
C ILE A 52 -17.55 1.98 16.54
N ASP A 53 -16.61 2.92 16.66
CA ASP A 53 -16.84 4.36 16.84
C ASP A 53 -17.95 4.90 15.91
N ASP A 54 -18.86 5.73 16.47
CA ASP A 54 -19.96 6.40 15.75
C ASP A 54 -19.42 7.37 14.67
N HIS A 55 -18.14 7.76 14.78
CA HIS A 55 -17.42 8.54 13.78
C HIS A 55 -16.83 7.70 12.63
N ALA A 56 -17.04 6.38 12.60
CA ALA A 56 -16.64 5.53 11.50
C ALA A 56 -17.54 5.77 10.27
N VAL A 57 -17.16 6.73 9.44
CA VAL A 57 -17.83 6.96 8.15
C VAL A 57 -17.58 5.75 7.25
N PRO A 58 -18.63 5.10 6.71
CA PRO A 58 -18.45 4.06 5.72
C PRO A 58 -17.64 4.60 4.54
N LEU A 59 -16.48 4.01 4.28
CA LEU A 59 -15.71 4.33 3.08
C LEU A 59 -16.65 4.17 1.86
N PRO A 60 -16.60 5.10 0.89
CA PRO A 60 -17.36 4.94 -0.34
C PRO A 60 -17.04 3.58 -0.92
N ARG A 61 -18.08 2.82 -1.28
CA ARG A 61 -17.94 1.48 -1.86
C ARG A 61 -16.96 1.60 -3.03
N LYS A 62 -15.74 1.09 -2.85
CA LYS A 62 -14.81 0.93 -3.98
C LYS A 62 -15.57 0.10 -5.01
N GLU A 63 -15.64 0.60 -6.24
CA GLU A 63 -16.14 -0.18 -7.38
C GLU A 63 -15.50 -1.55 -7.32
N ARG A 64 -16.34 -2.59 -7.29
CA ARG A 64 -15.87 -3.97 -7.20
C ARG A 64 -15.08 -4.24 -8.47
N VAL A 65 -13.75 -4.15 -8.37
CA VAL A 65 -12.84 -4.65 -9.40
C VAL A 65 -13.16 -6.13 -9.55
N ILE A 66 -13.63 -6.52 -10.74
CA ILE A 66 -13.85 -7.93 -11.05
C ILE A 66 -12.51 -8.63 -10.80
N PRO A 67 -12.46 -9.65 -9.92
CA PRO A 67 -11.22 -10.35 -9.65
C PRO A 67 -10.64 -10.92 -10.94
N TYR A 68 -9.33 -10.80 -11.11
CA TYR A 68 -8.65 -11.40 -12.24
C TYR A 68 -8.88 -12.92 -12.28
N SER A 69 -9.22 -13.44 -13.46
CA SER A 69 -9.22 -14.87 -13.80
C SER A 69 -8.64 -15.01 -15.19
N ASP A 70 -7.81 -16.04 -15.42
CA ASP A 70 -7.22 -16.31 -16.73
C ASP A 70 -8.29 -16.52 -17.80
N GLU A 71 -9.41 -17.17 -17.46
CA GLU A 71 -10.54 -17.40 -18.38
C GLU A 71 -11.20 -16.09 -18.81
N LEU A 72 -11.45 -15.19 -17.85
CA LEU A 72 -12.06 -13.88 -18.13
C LEU A 72 -11.13 -13.00 -18.97
N PHE A 73 -9.84 -13.02 -18.68
CA PHE A 73 -8.85 -12.29 -19.44
C PHE A 73 -8.74 -12.83 -20.87
N GLN A 74 -8.70 -14.15 -21.04
CA GLN A 74 -8.66 -14.79 -22.35
C GLN A 74 -9.89 -14.45 -23.18
N GLN A 75 -11.10 -14.52 -22.58
CA GLN A 75 -12.33 -14.15 -23.27
C GLN A 75 -12.31 -12.68 -23.71
N ALA A 76 -11.98 -11.76 -22.81
CA ALA A 76 -11.90 -10.34 -23.13
C ALA A 76 -10.86 -10.04 -24.23
N ALA A 77 -9.74 -10.75 -24.23
CA ALA A 77 -8.72 -10.61 -25.28
C ALA A 77 -9.23 -11.09 -26.65
N ILE A 78 -9.96 -12.22 -26.70
CA ILE A 78 -10.55 -12.74 -27.93
C ILE A 78 -11.62 -11.76 -28.47
N GLU A 79 -12.51 -11.29 -27.62
CA GLU A 79 -13.54 -10.31 -27.98
C GLU A 79 -12.90 -9.03 -28.56
N TRP A 80 -11.87 -8.50 -27.88
CA TRP A 80 -11.13 -7.34 -28.36
C TRP A 80 -10.49 -7.57 -29.74
N LEU A 81 -9.88 -8.74 -29.99
CA LEU A 81 -9.29 -9.06 -31.30
C LEU A 81 -10.33 -9.05 -32.42
N ILE A 82 -11.52 -9.63 -32.17
CA ILE A 82 -12.61 -9.71 -33.14
C ILE A 82 -13.20 -8.32 -33.41
N GLU A 83 -13.47 -7.54 -32.36
CA GLU A 83 -14.10 -6.22 -32.51
C GLU A 83 -13.21 -5.20 -33.23
N THR A 84 -11.89 -5.35 -33.13
CA THR A 84 -10.91 -4.40 -33.66
C THR A 84 -10.12 -4.92 -34.84
N ASP A 85 -10.53 -6.08 -35.39
CA ASP A 85 -9.88 -6.78 -36.52
C ASP A 85 -8.35 -6.90 -36.36
N GLN A 86 -7.90 -7.21 -35.14
CA GLN A 86 -6.47 -7.33 -34.85
C GLN A 86 -5.95 -8.74 -35.20
N PRO A 87 -4.70 -8.86 -35.68
CA PRO A 87 -4.11 -10.17 -35.90
C PRO A 87 -3.90 -10.89 -34.57
N ILE A 88 -3.98 -12.22 -34.58
CA ILE A 88 -3.77 -13.05 -33.38
C ILE A 88 -2.38 -12.82 -32.77
N SER A 89 -1.39 -12.51 -33.61
CA SER A 89 -0.02 -12.17 -33.20
C SER A 89 0.08 -10.88 -32.37
N ALA A 90 -0.97 -10.04 -32.30
CA ALA A 90 -0.99 -8.86 -31.45
C ALA A 90 -0.78 -9.20 -29.96
N LEU A 91 -1.28 -10.36 -29.50
CA LEU A 91 -1.12 -10.81 -28.11
C LEU A 91 0.32 -11.25 -27.80
N GLU A 92 1.10 -11.66 -28.82
CA GLU A 92 2.49 -12.06 -28.67
C GLU A 92 3.45 -10.87 -28.64
N HIS A 93 3.00 -9.70 -29.08
CA HIS A 93 3.86 -8.54 -29.22
C HIS A 93 4.44 -8.10 -27.87
N PRO A 94 5.77 -7.94 -27.74
CA PRO A 94 6.41 -7.67 -26.44
C PRO A 94 5.90 -6.38 -25.79
N ARG A 95 5.64 -5.32 -26.58
CA ARG A 95 5.08 -4.06 -26.04
C ARG A 95 3.67 -4.22 -25.51
N PHE A 96 2.87 -5.13 -26.07
CA PHE A 96 1.53 -5.42 -25.55
C PHE A 96 1.65 -6.08 -24.17
N ARG A 97 2.53 -7.09 -24.03
CA ARG A 97 2.81 -7.75 -22.75
C ARG A 97 3.35 -6.78 -21.70
N GLU A 98 4.27 -5.90 -22.08
CA GLU A 98 4.78 -4.82 -21.20
C GLU A 98 3.65 -3.90 -20.73
N MET A 99 2.76 -3.48 -21.63
CA MET A 99 1.63 -2.62 -21.29
C MET A 99 0.68 -3.28 -20.28
N ILE A 100 0.37 -4.57 -20.46
CA ILE A 100 -0.44 -5.34 -19.51
C ILE A 100 0.28 -5.48 -18.15
N GLY A 101 1.59 -5.73 -18.15
CA GLY A 101 2.39 -5.79 -16.92
C GLY A 101 2.34 -4.48 -16.13
N ILE A 102 2.47 -3.34 -16.81
CA ILE A 102 2.34 -2.01 -16.19
C ILE A 102 0.92 -1.80 -15.64
N ALA A 103 -0.11 -2.19 -16.41
CA ALA A 103 -1.51 -2.08 -16.01
C ALA A 103 -1.83 -2.93 -14.77
N ALA A 104 -1.29 -4.15 -14.67
CA ALA A 104 -1.49 -5.05 -13.54
C ALA A 104 -0.95 -4.50 -12.22
N CYS A 105 0.08 -3.65 -12.26
CA CYS A 105 0.62 -2.96 -11.09
C CYS A 105 -0.20 -1.74 -10.64
N ALA A 106 -1.21 -1.32 -11.39
CA ALA A 106 -1.96 -0.10 -11.09
C ALA A 106 -2.93 -0.30 -9.92
N THR A 107 -2.74 0.45 -8.84
CA THR A 107 -3.56 0.33 -7.61
C THR A 107 -4.93 1.00 -7.74
N ASN A 108 -5.06 1.99 -8.63
CA ASN A 108 -6.24 2.83 -8.79
C ASN A 108 -6.87 2.67 -10.19
N GLY A 109 -6.71 1.49 -10.80
CA GLY A 109 -7.09 1.23 -12.18
C GLY A 109 -6.20 1.97 -13.19
N VAL A 110 -6.50 1.77 -14.48
CA VAL A 110 -5.72 2.31 -15.60
C VAL A 110 -6.52 3.39 -16.30
N LYS A 111 -5.92 4.56 -16.53
CA LYS A 111 -6.51 5.65 -17.33
C LYS A 111 -6.08 5.49 -18.78
N ILE A 112 -7.00 5.04 -19.64
CA ILE A 112 -6.75 4.93 -21.08
C ILE A 112 -6.89 6.32 -21.71
N PRO A 113 -5.86 6.85 -22.40
CA PRO A 113 -5.95 8.15 -23.05
C PRO A 113 -6.91 8.10 -24.24
N ASN A 114 -7.64 9.20 -24.47
CA ASN A 114 -8.50 9.34 -25.64
C ASN A 114 -7.67 9.59 -26.92
N CYS A 115 -8.28 9.39 -28.09
CA CYS A 115 -7.60 9.51 -29.39
C CYS A 115 -6.85 10.85 -29.57
N LYS A 116 -7.46 11.98 -29.15
CA LYS A 116 -6.83 13.30 -29.25
C LYS A 116 -5.57 13.40 -28.37
N ALA A 117 -5.66 12.95 -27.13
CA ALA A 117 -4.54 12.93 -26.18
C ALA A 117 -3.43 11.98 -26.65
N THR A 118 -3.79 10.81 -27.16
CA THR A 118 -2.83 9.83 -27.73
C THR A 118 -2.10 10.43 -28.93
N ARG A 119 -2.83 11.05 -29.87
CA ARG A 119 -2.23 11.72 -31.03
C ARG A 119 -1.26 12.83 -30.62
N GLN A 120 -1.65 13.68 -29.67
CA GLN A 120 -0.79 14.74 -29.15
C GLN A 120 0.48 14.17 -28.51
N SER A 121 0.34 13.09 -27.73
CA SER A 121 1.46 12.42 -27.06
C SER A 121 2.45 11.82 -28.08
N ILE A 122 1.95 11.19 -29.14
CA ILE A 122 2.77 10.68 -30.24
C ILE A 122 3.57 11.81 -30.89
N ILE A 123 2.90 12.91 -31.27
CA ILE A 123 3.58 14.07 -31.88
C ILE A 123 4.65 14.65 -30.94
N ALA A 124 4.35 14.76 -29.64
CA ALA A 124 5.30 15.24 -28.65
C ALA A 124 6.52 14.32 -28.52
N LEU A 125 6.31 12.99 -28.51
CA LEU A 125 7.38 12.00 -28.48
C LEU A 125 8.29 12.13 -29.71
N PHE A 126 7.69 12.25 -30.91
CA PHE A 126 8.46 12.45 -32.15
C PHE A 126 9.29 13.73 -32.10
N LYS A 127 8.71 14.85 -31.67
CA LYS A 127 9.43 16.13 -31.54
C LYS A 127 10.60 16.02 -30.57
N LYS A 128 10.39 15.36 -29.42
CA LYS A 128 11.44 15.12 -28.44
C LYS A 128 12.58 14.29 -29.04
N ASN A 129 12.27 13.17 -29.68
CA ASN A 129 13.29 12.31 -30.30
C ASN A 129 14.12 13.08 -31.36
N LEU A 130 13.47 13.91 -32.18
CA LEU A 130 14.18 14.74 -33.17
C LEU A 130 15.06 15.80 -32.51
N TYR A 131 14.60 16.41 -31.42
CA TYR A 131 15.40 17.36 -30.66
C TYR A 131 16.61 16.69 -30.00
N ASP A 132 16.42 15.52 -29.38
CA ASP A 132 17.49 14.75 -28.75
C ASP A 132 18.54 14.32 -29.78
N LEU A 133 18.11 13.87 -30.97
CA LEU A 133 19.03 13.60 -32.09
C LEU A 133 19.77 14.87 -32.53
N TRP A 134 19.06 15.98 -32.73
CA TRP A 134 19.67 17.24 -33.14
C TRP A 134 20.73 17.72 -32.15
N THR A 135 20.47 17.62 -30.86
CA THR A 135 21.46 17.98 -29.83
C THR A 135 22.70 17.10 -29.86
N GLN A 136 22.55 15.78 -30.06
CA GLN A 136 23.69 14.86 -30.22
C GLN A 136 24.56 15.22 -31.43
N PHE A 137 23.94 15.56 -32.57
CA PHE A 137 24.67 15.98 -33.77
C PHE A 137 25.33 17.36 -33.61
N ALA A 138 24.68 18.31 -32.93
CA ALA A 138 25.23 19.65 -32.70
C ALA A 138 26.49 19.62 -31.80
N VAL A 139 26.48 18.80 -30.75
CA VAL A 139 27.66 18.57 -29.88
C VAL A 139 28.79 17.88 -30.65
N SER A 140 28.46 16.94 -31.54
CA SER A 140 29.44 16.25 -32.39
C SER A 140 30.12 17.19 -33.40
N ASN A 141 29.35 18.12 -33.99
CA ASN A 141 29.92 19.12 -34.90
C ASN A 141 30.89 20.09 -34.20
N PHE A 142 30.59 20.54 -32.98
CA PHE A 142 31.50 21.40 -32.21
C PHE A 142 32.83 20.70 -31.85
N CYS A 143 32.80 19.38 -31.64
CA CYS A 143 34.01 18.58 -31.36
C CYS A 143 34.93 18.47 -32.60
N CYS A 144 34.36 18.47 -33.81
CA CYS A 144 35.14 18.37 -35.05
C CYS A 144 35.91 19.67 -35.38
N TYR A 145 35.31 20.84 -35.11
CA TYR A 145 35.98 22.14 -35.34
C TYR A 145 37.15 22.42 -34.38
N MET A 146 37.14 21.81 -33.18
CA MET A 146 38.24 21.96 -32.21
C MET A 146 39.47 21.08 -32.55
N VAL A 147 39.30 20.03 -33.35
CA VAL A 147 40.44 19.20 -33.82
C VAL A 147 41.09 19.81 -35.07
N LEU A 148 40.34 20.55 -35.88
CA LEU A 148 40.86 21.16 -37.13
C LEU A 148 41.48 22.56 -36.96
N SER A 149 41.41 23.18 -35.77
CA SER A 149 42.10 24.45 -35.47
C SER A 149 43.40 24.28 -34.66
N ALA A 150 43.90 23.05 -34.52
CA ALA A 150 45.11 22.73 -33.77
C ALA A 150 46.32 22.36 -34.68
N TYR A 151 46.22 22.59 -35.99
CA TYR A 151 47.31 22.43 -36.96
C TYR A 151 47.47 23.69 -37.81
#